data_AF-A0A0B7BVB2-F1
#
_entry.id   AF-A0A0B7BVB2-F1
#
_cell.length_a   1.000
_cell.length_b   1.000
_cell.length_c   1.000
_cell.angle_alpha   90.00
_cell.angle_beta   90.00
_cell.angle_gamma   90.00
#
_symmetry.space_group_name_H-M   'P 1'
#
loop_
_entity.id
_entity.type
_entity.pdbx_description
1 polymer ?
#
loop_
_entity_poly.entity_id
_entity_poly.type
_entity_poly.pdbx_seq_one_letter_code
_entity_poly.pdbx_strand_id
1 'polypeptide(L)' 'MQRKTDNLSSIASKVGLQISYEKTNIMKTPMASNADITLESKMIKIAEQFTYLGSNFGCTGDTKTRQHQLLKV' A
#
# COMPACT_ATOMS: atom_id res chain seq x y z
N MET A 1 -8.65 3.15 -7.14
CA MET A 1 -8.15 2.52 -5.90
C MET A 1 -9.27 2.22 -4.91
N GLN A 2 -10.24 3.13 -4.71
CA GLN A 2 -11.42 2.90 -3.86
C GLN A 2 -12.04 1.50 -4.00
N ARG A 3 -12.44 1.13 -5.22
CA ARG A 3 -13.01 -0.20 -5.51
C ARG A 3 -12.15 -1.38 -5.03
N LYS A 4 -10.82 -1.27 -5.07
CA LYS A 4 -9.91 -2.33 -4.56
C LYS A 4 -9.97 -2.40 -3.03
N THR A 5 -9.99 -1.25 -2.35
CA THR A 5 -10.16 -1.14 -0.91
C THR A 5 -11.51 -1.72 -0.47
N ASP A 6 -12.60 -1.35 -1.14
CA ASP A 6 -13.95 -1.86 -0.83
C ASP A 6 -14.05 -3.37 -1.01
N ASN A 7 -13.51 -3.87 -2.13
CA ASN A 7 -13.48 -5.30 -2.40
C ASN A 7 -12.68 -6.07 -1.33
N LEU A 8 -11.50 -5.57 -0.94
CA LEU A 8 -10.67 -6.20 0.09
C LEU A 8 -11.38 -6.21 1.44
N SER A 9 -11.99 -5.09 1.83
CA SER A 9 -12.79 -4.99 3.04
C SER A 9 -13.95 -5.98 3.04
N SER A 10 -14.71 -6.04 1.93
CA SER A 10 -15.82 -6.98 1.76
C SER A 10 -15.37 -8.45 1.87
N ILE A 11 -14.24 -8.81 1.26
CA ILE A 11 -13.70 -10.18 1.33
C ILE A 11 -13.25 -10.51 2.76
N ALA A 12 -12.56 -9.59 3.43
CA ALA A 12 -12.14 -9.78 4.82
C ALA A 12 -13.36 -10.01 5.73
N SER A 13 -14.42 -9.20 5.59
CA SER A 13 -15.62 -9.34 6.41
C SER A 13 -16.33 -10.68 6.21
N LYS A 14 -16.31 -11.24 4.99
CA LYS A 14 -16.90 -12.57 4.71
C LYS A 14 -16.24 -13.71 5.49
N VAL A 15 -14.98 -13.54 5.89
CA VAL A 15 -14.23 -14.51 6.70
C VAL A 15 -14.09 -14.08 8.17
N GLY A 16 -14.88 -13.09 8.62
CA GLY A 16 -14.84 -12.60 10.00
C GLY A 16 -13.63 -11.73 10.35
N LEU A 17 -12.92 -11.22 9.35
CA LEU A 17 -11.79 -10.31 9.52
C LEU A 17 -12.19 -8.85 9.21
N GLN A 18 -11.47 -7.90 9.81
CA GLN A 18 -11.64 -6.48 9.55
C GLN A 18 -10.29 -5.84 9.21
N ILE A 19 -10.25 -5.04 8.14
CA ILE A 19 -9.07 -4.26 7.79
C ILE A 19 -8.97 -3.08 8.75
N SER A 20 -7.86 -2.97 9.46
CA SER A 20 -7.63 -1.87 10.41
C SER A 20 -7.38 -0.56 9.68
N TYR A 21 -8.25 0.43 9.88
CA TYR A 21 -8.05 1.79 9.39
C TYR A 21 -6.71 2.39 9.85
N GLU A 22 -6.40 2.31 11.15
CA GLU A 22 -5.19 2.91 11.75
C GLU A 22 -3.87 2.37 11.19
N LYS A 23 -3.86 1.11 10.73
CA LYS A 23 -2.67 0.45 10.16
C LYS A 23 -2.61 0.51 8.63
N THR A 24 -3.66 1.01 7.98
CA THR A 24 -3.75 1.02 6.53
C THR A 24 -3.28 2.36 5.99
N ASN A 25 -2.29 2.33 5.09
CA ASN A 25 -1.85 3.46 4.30
C ASN A 25 -1.86 3.07 2.82
N ILE A 26 -1.91 4.06 1.92
CA ILE A 26 -1.84 3.84 0.48
C ILE A 26 -0.61 4.53 -0.09
N MET A 27 0.19 3.80 -0.85
CA MET A 27 1.23 4.40 -1.69
C MET A 27 0.67 4.66 -3.09
N LYS A 28 0.82 5.88 -3.59
CA LYS A 28 0.38 6.29 -4.93
C LYS A 28 1.60 6.48 -5.84
N THR A 29 1.53 5.99 -7.07
CA THR A 29 2.50 6.34 -8.13
C THR A 29 2.27 7.78 -8.61
N PRO A 30 3.26 8.46 -9.20
CA PRO A 30 3.10 9.83 -9.68
C PRO A 30 1.95 10.01 -10.69
N MET A 31 1.65 8.98 -11.48
CA MET A 31 0.54 8.97 -12.45
C MET A 31 -0.80 8.52 -11.86
N ALA A 32 -0.87 8.22 -10.55
CA ALA A 32 -2.10 7.76 -9.93
C ALA A 32 -3.10 8.91 -9.76
N SER A 33 -4.39 8.58 -9.79
CA SER A 33 -5.45 9.56 -9.53
C SER A 33 -5.35 10.18 -8.14
N ASN A 34 -5.64 11.49 -8.08
CA ASN A 34 -5.75 12.25 -6.85
C ASN A 34 -7.09 12.05 -6.12
N ALA A 35 -8.00 11.22 -6.65
CA ALA A 35 -9.23 10.88 -5.95
C ALA A 35 -8.93 10.32 -4.55
N ASP A 36 -9.76 10.75 -3.60
CA ASP A 36 -9.70 10.29 -2.21
C ASP A 36 -10.04 8.80 -2.13
N ILE A 37 -9.43 8.14 -1.15
CA ILE A 37 -9.67 6.74 -0.89
C ILE A 37 -10.04 6.60 0.57
N THR A 38 -11.19 6.02 0.84
CA THR A 38 -11.75 5.89 2.18
C THR A 38 -11.83 4.43 2.62
N LEU A 39 -11.76 4.22 3.93
CA LEU A 39 -12.04 2.97 4.62
C LEU A 39 -12.83 3.34 5.89
N GLU A 40 -13.95 2.66 6.14
CA GLU A 40 -14.87 3.01 7.24
C GLU A 40 -15.30 4.50 7.20
N SER A 41 -15.54 5.02 5.99
CA SER A 41 -15.89 6.43 5.74
C SER A 41 -14.81 7.45 6.16
N LYS A 42 -13.61 7.00 6.50
CA LYS A 42 -12.46 7.86 6.83
C LYS A 42 -11.43 7.81 5.71
N MET A 43 -10.82 8.96 5.41
CA MET A 43 -9.79 9.04 4.37
C MET A 43 -8.52 8.28 4.82
N ILE A 44 -8.04 7.36 3.98
CA ILE A 44 -6.80 6.63 4.23
C ILE A 44 -5.60 7.56 3.96
N LYS A 45 -4.60 7.51 4.84
CA LYS A 45 -3.36 8.28 4.69
C LYS A 45 -2.55 7.79 3.50
N ILE A 46 -1.88 8.73 2.83
CA ILE A 46 -0.94 8.43 1.77
C ILE A 46 0.46 8.27 2.38
N ALA A 47 1.16 7.20 2.04
CA ALA A 47 2.55 6.97 2.41
C ALA A 47 3.45 7.06 1.18
N GLU A 48 4.62 7.66 1.33
CA GLU A 48 5.61 7.79 0.24
C GLU A 48 6.54 6.56 0.14
N GLN A 49 6.71 5.86 1.26
CA GLN A 49 7.52 4.65 1.40
C GLN A 49 6.90 3.69 2.41
N PHE A 50 7.19 2.40 2.28
CA PHE A 50 6.85 1.38 3.26
C PHE A 50 7.90 0.27 3.30
N THR A 51 8.00 -0.42 4.44
CA THR A 51 8.85 -1.60 4.60
C THR A 51 7.98 -2.85 4.56
N TYR A 52 8.34 -3.82 3.73
CA TYR A 52 7.69 -5.13 3.68
C TYR A 52 8.74 -6.22 3.77
N LEU A 53 8.64 -7.05 4.82
CA LEU A 53 9.56 -8.16 5.10
C LEU A 53 11.05 -7.72 5.09
N GLY A 54 11.35 -6.57 5.70
CA GLY A 54 12.71 -6.01 5.78
C GLY A 54 13.20 -5.29 4.51
N SER A 55 12.43 -5.33 3.41
CA SER A 55 12.72 -4.60 2.18
C SER A 55 11.99 -3.26 2.16
N ASN A 56 12.67 -2.19 1.77
CA ASN A 56 12.09 -0.86 1.66
C ASN A 56 11.61 -0.60 0.24
N PHE A 57 10.37 -0.12 0.13
CA PHE A 57 9.73 0.25 -1.12
C PHE A 57 9.37 1.74 -1.04
N GLY A 58 9.63 2.49 -2.10
CA GLY A 58 9.32 3.90 -2.19
C GLY A 58 8.93 4.27 -3.61
N CYS A 59 8.33 5.45 -3.76
CA CYS A 59 7.87 5.96 -5.04
C CYS A 59 8.87 6.88 -5.75
N THR A 60 10.10 6.97 -5.26
CA THR A 60 11.18 7.70 -5.92
C THR A 60 11.45 7.06 -7.28
N GLY A 61 11.34 7.88 -8.34
CA GLY A 61 11.61 7.49 -9.72
C GLY A 61 13.09 7.22 -10.00
N ASP A 62 13.81 6.58 -9.09
CA ASP A 62 15.19 6.18 -9.29
C ASP A 62 15.21 4.79 -9.93
N THR A 63 15.46 4.78 -11.24
CA THR A 63 15.77 3.58 -12.05
C THR A 63 17.07 2.86 -11.65
N LYS A 64 17.58 3.10 -10.43
CA LYS A 64 18.77 2.46 -9.89
C LYS A 64 18.54 2.10 -8.43
N THR A 65 18.06 0.88 -8.17
CA THR A 65 18.67 -0.07 -7.22
C THR A 65 18.01 -1.44 -7.42
N ARG A 66 18.31 -2.09 -8.56
CA ARG A 66 18.47 -3.55 -8.53
C ARG A 66 19.87 -3.81 -7.96
N GLN A 67 20.01 -3.71 -6.66
CA GLN A 67 21.11 -4.36 -5.95
C GLN A 67 20.48 -5.40 -5.03
N HIS A 68 19.89 -6.43 -5.65
CA HIS A 68 19.87 -7.73 -5.00
C HIS A 68 21.33 -8.14 -4.92
N GLN A 69 21.87 -8.00 -3.72
CA GLN A 69 23.05 -8.68 -3.23
C GLN A 69 22.76 -10.20 -3.26
N LEU A 70 22.74 -10.77 -4.46
CA LEU A 70 22.86 -12.19 -4.75
C LEU A 70 24.35 -12.43 -5.00
N LEU A 71 25.12 -12.55 -3.91
CA LEU A 71 26.31 -13.39 -3.75
C LEU A 71 27.02 -12.95 -2.46
N LYS A 72 26.78 -13.70 -1.38
CA LYS A 72 27.84 -14.08 -0.45
C LYS A 72 27.57 -15.53 -0.09
N VAL A 73 28.19 -16.42 -0.88
CA VAL A 73 28.54 -17.77 -0.44
C VAL A 73 29.80 -17.65 0.39
#